data_AF-A0AB39NPR8-F1
#
_entry.id   AF-A0AB39NPR8-F1
#
_cell.length_a   1.000
_cell.length_b   1.000
_cell.length_c   1.000
_cell.angle_alpha   90.00
_cell.angle_beta   90.00
_cell.angle_gamma   90.00
#
_symmetry.space_group_name_H-M   'P 1'
#
loop_
_entity.id
_entity.type
_entity.pdbx_description
1 polymer ?
#
loop_
_entity_poly.entity_id
_entity_poly.type
_entity_poly.pdbx_seq_one_letter_code
_entity_poly.pdbx_strand_id
1 'polypeptide(L)'
;MSHLERPRRIVQPGGAAVTPSTSSDALRRATPGAAPGTSPRRTVGAPGPAAPLRRERLTPRPQGLRDAVGRLDAGLDEHARRQLAASIGEEYRARYGEVPLGFFARCYLGPPYVDHMLNLFQVIVRHFAPSDPVPEPFSGARMLVRSGGYAFVEVYSGGLLLPVLDDGTVVRP
;
A
#
# COMPACT_ATOMS: atom_id res chain seq x y z
N MET A 1 31.68 -42.03 11.55
CA MET A 1 30.55 -42.94 11.28
C MET A 1 29.69 -42.31 10.20
N SER A 2 29.93 -42.74 8.96
CA SER A 2 29.37 -42.22 7.72
C SER A 2 28.24 -43.11 7.23
N HIS A 3 27.06 -42.56 6.98
CA HIS A 3 26.04 -43.24 6.19
C HIS A 3 25.51 -42.29 5.10
N LEU A 4 26.03 -42.52 3.89
CA LEU A 4 25.43 -42.15 2.63
C LEU A 4 24.39 -43.22 2.31
N GLU A 5 23.12 -42.86 2.05
CA GLU A 5 22.27 -43.73 1.21
C GLU A 5 21.15 -42.95 0.49
N ARG A 6 21.33 -42.85 -0.83
CA ARG A 6 20.34 -42.79 -1.92
C ARG A 6 20.79 -43.92 -2.88
N PRO A 7 20.02 -44.35 -3.90
CA PRO A 7 18.61 -44.11 -4.26
C PRO A 7 17.89 -45.45 -4.60
N ARG A 8 16.63 -45.46 -5.09
CA ARG A 8 16.23 -46.21 -6.31
C ARG A 8 14.98 -45.63 -7.00
N ARG A 9 15.13 -45.53 -8.32
CA ARG A 9 14.19 -45.27 -9.42
C ARG A 9 13.46 -46.58 -9.80
N ILE A 10 12.31 -46.51 -10.48
CA ILE A 10 11.85 -47.36 -11.65
C ILE A 10 10.29 -47.23 -11.80
N VAL A 11 9.77 -46.53 -12.82
CA VAL A 11 9.28 -46.94 -14.18
C VAL A 11 7.77 -47.31 -14.24
N GLN A 12 7.02 -46.62 -15.12
CA GLN A 12 5.68 -46.98 -15.63
C GLN A 12 5.74 -48.10 -16.69
N PRO A 13 4.63 -48.84 -16.86
CA PRO A 13 3.93 -48.91 -18.17
C PRO A 13 2.40 -48.74 -17.97
N GLY A 14 1.52 -48.36 -18.89
CA GLY A 14 1.49 -48.41 -20.36
C GLY A 14 0.38 -49.37 -20.84
N GLY A 15 -0.73 -48.85 -21.39
CA GLY A 15 -1.78 -49.60 -22.14
C GLY A 15 -3.18 -49.59 -21.48
N ALA A 16 -4.17 -48.83 -21.97
CA ALA A 16 -5.10 -49.11 -23.09
C ALA A 16 -6.03 -50.30 -22.80
N ALA A 17 -7.34 -50.34 -23.07
CA ALA A 17 -8.41 -49.45 -23.53
C ALA A 17 -9.73 -50.26 -23.33
N VAL A 18 -10.90 -49.64 -23.46
CA VAL A 18 -12.15 -50.15 -24.10
C VAL A 18 -13.38 -49.40 -23.53
N THR A 19 -13.90 -48.51 -24.38
CA THR A 19 -15.26 -47.92 -24.49
C THR A 19 -16.28 -48.99 -24.97
N PRO A 20 -17.63 -48.83 -25.04
CA PRO A 20 -18.29 -47.60 -25.53
C PRO A 20 -19.76 -47.30 -25.15
N SER A 21 -20.22 -46.18 -25.73
CA SER A 21 -21.60 -45.80 -26.10
C SER A 21 -22.46 -45.18 -24.99
N THR A 22 -23.13 -44.03 -25.17
CA THR A 22 -24.05 -43.69 -26.27
C THR A 22 -24.15 -42.17 -26.54
N SER A 23 -24.09 -41.80 -27.84
CA SER A 23 -24.91 -40.84 -28.63
C SER A 23 -25.56 -39.61 -27.92
N SER A 24 -25.54 -38.38 -28.46
CA SER A 24 -25.89 -37.99 -29.82
C SER A 24 -25.38 -36.60 -30.20
N ASP A 25 -25.24 -36.47 -31.50
CA ASP A 25 -24.68 -35.42 -32.33
C ASP A 25 -25.60 -34.19 -32.52
N ALA A 26 -24.99 -33.16 -33.13
CA ALA A 26 -25.60 -32.06 -33.90
C ALA A 26 -26.27 -30.89 -33.15
N LEU A 27 -25.57 -29.75 -33.14
CA LEU A 27 -25.90 -28.63 -34.04
C LEU A 27 -24.81 -27.55 -33.99
N ARG A 28 -23.96 -27.57 -35.02
CA ARG A 28 -23.07 -26.46 -35.39
C ARG A 28 -23.90 -25.38 -36.06
N ARG A 29 -23.85 -24.14 -35.56
CA ARG A 29 -24.10 -22.95 -36.37
C ARG A 29 -23.03 -21.92 -36.05
N ALA A 30 -22.18 -21.67 -37.05
CA ALA A 30 -21.17 -20.63 -37.05
C ALA A 30 -21.85 -19.25 -37.16
N THR A 31 -21.35 -18.28 -36.39
CA THR A 31 -21.57 -16.84 -36.57
C THR A 31 -20.21 -16.15 -36.75
N PRO A 32 -20.09 -15.16 -37.64
CA PRO A 32 -18.81 -14.51 -37.95
C PRO A 32 -18.43 -13.47 -36.89
N GLY A 33 -17.12 -13.22 -36.79
CA GLY A 33 -16.44 -12.49 -35.73
C GLY A 33 -16.95 -11.08 -35.42
N ALA A 34 -17.03 -10.80 -34.12
CA ALA A 34 -17.17 -9.47 -33.57
C ALA A 34 -15.78 -8.81 -33.48
N ALA A 35 -15.67 -7.62 -34.08
CA ALA A 35 -14.51 -6.74 -34.04
C ALA A 35 -14.08 -6.38 -32.60
N PRO A 36 -12.80 -6.00 -32.37
CA PRO A 36 -12.37 -5.49 -31.08
C PRO A 36 -13.06 -4.14 -30.82
N GLY A 37 -13.99 -4.13 -29.86
CA GLY A 37 -14.59 -2.91 -29.34
C GLY A 37 -13.50 -2.01 -28.75
N THR A 38 -13.27 -0.88 -29.38
CA THR A 38 -12.43 0.20 -28.84
C THR A 38 -13.20 0.83 -27.68
N SER A 39 -12.98 0.35 -26.45
CA SER A 39 -13.45 1.07 -25.28
C SER A 39 -12.72 2.42 -25.21
N PRO A 40 -13.43 3.56 -25.08
CA PRO A 40 -12.77 4.84 -24.95
C PRO A 40 -12.00 4.85 -23.62
N ARG A 41 -10.68 4.95 -23.72
CA ARG A 41 -9.78 5.21 -22.60
C ARG A 41 -10.27 6.48 -21.91
N ARG A 42 -10.84 6.36 -20.71
CA ARG A 42 -11.10 7.53 -19.85
C ARG A 42 -9.75 8.20 -19.60
N THR A 43 -9.51 9.30 -20.28
CA THR A 43 -8.49 10.26 -19.88
C THR A 43 -8.94 10.83 -18.55
N VAL A 44 -8.32 10.40 -17.45
CA VAL A 44 -8.39 11.14 -16.20
C VAL A 44 -7.87 12.54 -16.56
N GLY A 45 -8.75 13.53 -16.50
CA GLY A 45 -8.38 14.92 -16.78
C GLY A 45 -7.18 15.31 -15.93
N ALA A 46 -6.31 16.16 -16.48
CA ALA A 46 -5.19 16.71 -15.73
C ALA A 46 -5.71 17.24 -14.39
N PRO A 47 -5.02 16.98 -13.26
CA PRO A 47 -5.41 17.55 -11.98
C PRO A 47 -5.55 19.06 -12.16
N GLY A 48 -6.69 19.62 -11.74
CA GLY A 48 -6.84 21.07 -11.64
C GLY A 48 -5.72 21.66 -10.78
N PRO A 49 -5.47 22.97 -10.87
CA PRO A 49 -4.41 23.62 -10.10
C PRO A 49 -4.56 23.24 -8.62
N ALA A 50 -3.47 22.72 -8.04
CA ALA A 50 -3.45 22.34 -6.63
C ALA A 50 -3.92 23.53 -5.80
N ALA A 51 -4.90 23.29 -4.90
CA ALA A 51 -5.35 24.32 -3.98
C ALA A 51 -4.13 24.87 -3.22
N PRO A 52 -4.02 26.20 -3.01
CA PRO A 52 -2.87 26.78 -2.37
C PRO A 52 -2.66 26.17 -0.97
N LEU A 53 -1.40 25.88 -0.65
CA LEU A 53 -1.02 25.31 0.64
C LEU A 53 -1.43 26.26 1.77
N ARG A 54 -2.36 25.79 2.62
CA ARG A 54 -2.75 26.51 3.84
C ARG A 54 -1.54 26.65 4.75
N ARG A 55 -1.33 27.87 5.29
CA ARG A 55 -0.17 28.19 6.13
C ARG A 55 -0.11 27.28 7.37
N GLU A 56 -1.26 26.91 7.89
CA GLU A 56 -1.43 26.03 9.04
C GLU A 56 -0.78 24.66 8.80
N ARG A 57 -0.74 24.17 7.55
CA ARG A 57 -0.10 22.87 7.24
C ARG A 57 1.41 22.87 7.45
N LEU A 58 2.04 24.05 7.41
CA LEU A 58 3.48 24.21 7.65
C LEU A 58 3.80 24.48 9.12
N THR A 59 2.79 24.53 9.99
CA THR A 59 3.02 24.67 11.44
C THR A 59 3.63 23.38 12.01
N PRO A 60 4.59 23.47 12.94
CA PRO A 60 5.21 22.28 13.53
C PRO A 60 4.19 21.34 14.18
N ARG A 61 4.40 20.03 14.01
CA ARG A 61 3.57 19.00 14.65
C ARG A 61 3.94 18.89 16.13
N PRO A 62 2.98 19.08 17.05
CA PRO A 62 3.26 18.99 18.48
C PRO A 62 3.72 17.57 18.83
N GLN A 63 4.55 17.46 19.87
CA GLN A 63 5.10 16.18 20.30
C GLN A 63 4.00 15.14 20.56
N GLY A 64 2.93 15.50 21.25
CA GLY A 64 1.82 14.57 21.54
C GLY A 64 1.17 13.98 20.28
N LEU A 65 1.09 14.74 19.18
CA LEU A 65 0.57 14.24 17.91
C LEU A 65 1.56 13.26 17.26
N ARG A 66 2.85 13.57 17.30
CA ARG A 66 3.90 12.69 16.76
C ARG A 66 4.00 11.38 17.53
N ASP A 67 3.93 11.45 18.86
CA ASP A 67 3.91 10.28 19.72
C ASP A 67 2.65 9.44 19.45
N ALA A 68 1.50 10.09 19.25
CA ALA A 68 0.26 9.43 18.85
C ALA A 68 0.40 8.69 17.51
N VAL A 69 1.04 9.31 16.50
CA VAL A 69 1.34 8.67 15.20
C VAL A 69 2.31 7.49 15.36
N GLY A 70 3.38 7.63 16.15
CA GLY A 70 4.32 6.53 16.39
C GLY A 70 3.67 5.34 17.12
N ARG A 71 2.72 5.60 18.02
CA ARG A 71 1.96 4.56 18.73
C ARG A 71 1.03 3.75 17.83
N LEU A 72 0.73 4.21 16.61
CA LEU A 72 -0.09 3.45 15.66
C LEU A 72 0.53 2.11 15.29
N ASP A 73 1.86 2.07 15.25
CA ASP A 73 2.65 0.88 14.90
C ASP A 73 3.09 0.07 16.13
N ALA A 74 2.70 0.46 17.33
CA ALA A 74 3.17 -0.14 18.58
C ALA A 74 2.37 -1.37 19.04
N GLY A 75 1.61 -2.02 18.13
CA GLY A 75 0.87 -3.25 18.44
C GLY A 75 -0.32 -3.06 19.39
N LEU A 76 -1.03 -1.93 19.31
CA LEU A 76 -2.25 -1.67 20.07
C LEU A 76 -3.37 -2.65 19.70
N ASP A 77 -4.25 -2.96 20.66
CA ASP A 77 -5.50 -3.67 20.36
C ASP A 77 -6.41 -2.84 19.44
N GLU A 78 -7.31 -3.51 18.73
CA GLU A 78 -8.20 -2.91 17.72
C GLU A 78 -9.02 -1.71 18.25
N HIS A 79 -9.48 -1.76 19.50
CA HIS A 79 -10.34 -0.70 20.05
C HIS A 79 -9.53 0.52 20.49
N ALA A 80 -8.42 0.30 21.21
CA ALA A 80 -7.50 1.36 21.61
C ALA A 80 -6.88 2.05 20.39
N ARG A 81 -6.55 1.25 19.36
CA ARG A 81 -6.14 1.73 18.06
C ARG A 81 -7.23 2.67 17.52
N ARG A 82 -8.42 2.19 17.16
CA ARG A 82 -9.47 3.04 16.53
C ARG A 82 -9.75 4.37 17.24
N GLN A 83 -9.68 4.43 18.55
CA GLN A 83 -9.84 5.68 19.31
C GLN A 83 -8.71 6.67 19.04
N LEU A 84 -7.46 6.20 19.03
CA LEU A 84 -6.28 7.02 18.73
C LEU A 84 -6.26 7.50 17.27
N ALA A 85 -6.75 6.70 16.30
CA ALA A 85 -6.97 7.11 14.91
C ALA A 85 -7.87 8.33 14.85
N ALA A 86 -9.05 8.19 15.48
CA ALA A 86 -10.07 9.22 15.47
C ALA A 86 -9.55 10.50 16.13
N SER A 87 -8.85 10.40 17.26
CA SER A 87 -8.29 11.59 17.92
C SER A 87 -7.24 12.29 17.07
N ILE A 88 -6.36 11.55 16.40
CA ILE A 88 -5.38 12.12 15.45
C ILE A 88 -6.11 12.80 14.29
N GLY A 89 -7.08 12.13 13.68
CA GLY A 89 -7.87 12.66 12.57
C GLY A 89 -8.60 13.96 12.93
N GLU A 90 -9.22 14.01 14.12
CA GLU A 90 -9.87 15.22 14.63
C GLU A 90 -8.87 16.34 14.92
N GLU A 91 -7.70 16.03 15.49
CA GLU A 91 -6.65 17.02 15.70
C GLU A 91 -6.14 17.60 14.37
N TYR A 92 -5.90 16.76 13.35
CA TYR A 92 -5.48 17.23 12.02
C TYR A 92 -6.54 18.11 11.38
N ARG A 93 -7.81 17.70 11.45
CA ARG A 93 -8.94 18.48 10.92
C ARG A 93 -9.04 19.84 11.61
N ALA A 94 -8.98 19.86 12.94
CA ALA A 94 -9.13 21.07 13.74
C ALA A 94 -7.96 22.05 13.56
N ARG A 95 -6.72 21.56 13.49
CA ARG A 95 -5.52 22.42 13.47
C ARG A 95 -5.07 22.80 12.06
N TYR A 96 -5.23 21.91 11.08
CA TYR A 96 -4.64 22.07 9.74
C TYR A 96 -5.69 22.09 8.61
N GLY A 97 -6.96 21.87 8.95
CA GLY A 97 -8.10 22.00 8.05
C GLY A 97 -8.24 20.90 7.00
N GLU A 98 -7.33 19.92 6.96
CA GLU A 98 -7.45 18.70 6.17
C GLU A 98 -6.74 17.56 6.91
N VAL A 99 -7.29 16.37 6.70
CA VAL A 99 -6.82 15.11 7.23
C VAL A 99 -6.02 14.40 6.11
N PRO A 100 -4.75 14.00 6.32
CA PRO A 100 -3.97 13.26 5.32
C PRO A 100 -4.70 12.02 4.81
N LEU A 101 -4.33 11.48 3.64
CA LEU A 101 -4.72 10.12 3.26
C LEU A 101 -4.09 9.08 4.20
N GLY A 102 -2.87 9.38 4.65
CA GLY A 102 -2.11 8.51 5.53
C GLY A 102 -0.70 9.03 5.75
N PHE A 103 0.10 8.18 6.39
CA PHE A 103 1.50 8.44 6.68
C PHE A 103 2.39 7.38 6.01
N PHE A 104 3.56 7.81 5.56
CA PHE A 104 4.62 6.92 5.09
C PHE A 104 5.84 7.09 5.97
N ALA A 105 6.38 5.99 6.49
CA ALA A 105 7.47 6.05 7.45
C ALA A 105 8.37 4.82 7.37
N ARG A 106 9.53 4.92 8.04
CA ARG A 106 10.53 3.86 8.09
C ARG A 106 9.99 2.69 8.90
N CYS A 107 10.17 1.49 8.38
CA CYS A 107 9.81 0.28 9.11
C CYS A 107 10.99 -0.17 9.99
N TYR A 108 10.69 -0.46 11.26
CA TYR A 108 11.66 -0.93 12.24
C TYR A 108 11.49 -2.41 12.64
N LEU A 109 10.64 -3.17 11.92
CA LEU A 109 10.52 -4.63 12.12
C LEU A 109 11.78 -5.41 11.75
N GLY A 110 12.69 -4.78 10.98
CA GLY A 110 13.86 -5.42 10.43
C GLY A 110 13.60 -6.12 9.09
N PRO A 111 14.62 -6.78 8.52
CA PRO A 111 14.51 -7.42 7.22
C PRO A 111 13.34 -8.42 7.13
N PRO A 112 12.60 -8.45 6.00
CA PRO A 112 12.89 -7.76 4.75
C PRO A 112 12.34 -6.33 4.66
N TYR A 113 11.64 -5.84 5.68
CA TYR A 113 10.86 -4.60 5.60
C TYR A 113 11.72 -3.37 5.86
N VAL A 114 11.49 -2.32 5.06
CA VAL A 114 12.24 -1.05 5.15
C VAL A 114 11.34 0.17 5.28
N ASP A 115 10.11 0.08 4.81
CA ASP A 115 9.11 1.14 4.92
C ASP A 115 7.70 0.56 5.15
N HIS A 116 6.80 1.37 5.71
CA HIS A 116 5.40 1.02 5.88
C HIS A 116 4.49 2.16 5.47
N MET A 117 3.27 1.80 5.10
CA MET A 117 2.18 2.72 4.83
C MET A 117 1.10 2.56 5.88
N LEU A 118 0.75 3.67 6.50
CA LEU A 118 -0.31 3.79 7.48
C LEU A 118 -1.47 4.55 6.88
N ASN A 119 -2.70 4.04 7.05
CA ASN A 119 -3.86 4.90 6.91
C ASN A 119 -4.19 5.56 8.25
N LEU A 120 -5.05 6.57 8.23
CA LEU A 120 -5.49 7.25 9.46
C LEU A 120 -6.50 6.47 10.30
N PHE A 121 -6.96 5.33 9.79
CA PHE A 121 -7.68 4.33 10.56
C PHE A 121 -6.73 3.24 11.11
N GLN A 122 -5.43 3.55 11.11
CA GLN A 122 -4.32 2.79 11.70
C GLN A 122 -4.29 1.32 11.30
N VAL A 123 -4.60 1.04 10.06
CA VAL A 123 -4.15 -0.21 9.47
C VAL A 123 -2.77 0.14 8.93
N ILE A 124 -1.73 -0.55 9.42
CA ILE A 124 -0.55 -0.75 8.59
C ILE A 124 -1.11 -1.42 7.34
N VAL A 125 -1.34 -0.60 6.32
CA VAL A 125 -1.95 -1.07 5.10
C VAL A 125 -0.99 -2.05 4.44
N ARG A 126 0.30 -1.76 4.57
CA ARG A 126 1.36 -2.59 4.00
C ARG A 126 2.73 -2.27 4.57
N HIS A 127 3.52 -3.31 4.81
CA HIS A 127 4.97 -3.23 4.89
C HIS A 127 5.57 -3.52 3.51
N PHE A 128 6.69 -2.87 3.19
CA PHE A 128 7.35 -3.06 1.92
C PHE A 128 8.81 -3.46 2.11
N ALA A 129 9.23 -4.44 1.33
CA ALA A 129 10.63 -4.70 1.02
C ALA A 129 11.15 -3.65 0.01
N PRO A 130 12.49 -3.48 -0.13
CA PRO A 130 13.07 -2.48 -1.03
C PRO A 130 12.57 -2.55 -2.48
N SER A 131 12.27 -3.75 -2.98
CA SER A 131 11.81 -4.01 -4.35
C SER A 131 10.30 -3.90 -4.54
N ASP A 132 9.51 -3.80 -3.46
CA ASP A 132 8.06 -3.82 -3.58
C ASP A 132 7.55 -2.51 -4.20
N PRO A 133 6.58 -2.55 -5.13
CA PRO A 133 5.97 -1.35 -5.65
C PRO A 133 5.10 -0.68 -4.56
N VAL A 134 5.34 0.61 -4.32
CA VAL A 134 4.49 1.46 -3.46
C VAL A 134 3.42 2.11 -4.33
N PRO A 135 2.14 2.09 -3.92
CA PRO A 135 1.06 2.71 -4.69
C PRO A 135 1.13 4.25 -4.65
N GLU A 136 0.69 4.90 -5.73
CA GLU A 136 0.43 6.34 -5.72
C GLU A 136 -0.72 6.69 -4.76
N PRO A 137 -0.69 7.84 -4.06
CA PRO A 137 0.36 8.87 -4.09
C PRO A 137 1.56 8.63 -3.14
N PHE A 138 1.62 7.48 -2.46
CA PHE A 138 2.64 7.21 -1.43
C PHE A 138 4.03 6.92 -2.00
N SER A 139 4.13 6.45 -3.24
CA SER A 139 5.41 6.23 -3.94
C SER A 139 6.28 7.48 -3.96
N GLY A 140 5.70 8.67 -4.11
CA GLY A 140 6.42 9.94 -4.07
C GLY A 140 7.14 10.20 -2.73
N ALA A 141 6.66 9.63 -1.63
CA ALA A 141 7.26 9.79 -0.31
C ALA A 141 8.45 8.85 -0.06
N ARG A 142 8.68 7.85 -0.92
CA ARG A 142 9.60 6.75 -0.60
C ARG A 142 11.06 7.18 -0.46
N MET A 143 11.53 8.04 -1.35
CA MET A 143 12.90 8.54 -1.26
C MET A 143 13.11 9.42 -0.02
N LEU A 144 12.09 10.19 0.37
CA LEU A 144 12.11 11.01 1.58
C LEU A 144 12.25 10.12 2.82
N VAL A 145 11.38 9.11 2.97
CA VAL A 145 11.45 8.17 4.10
C VAL A 145 12.80 7.45 4.15
N ARG A 146 13.33 7.02 3.00
CA ARG A 146 14.61 6.29 2.92
C ARG A 146 15.83 7.15 3.20
N SER A 147 15.72 8.48 3.16
CA SER A 147 16.79 9.37 3.62
C SER A 147 17.06 9.23 5.13
N GLY A 148 16.07 8.77 5.90
CA GLY A 148 16.16 8.59 7.35
C GLY A 148 16.11 9.89 8.15
N GLY A 149 15.88 11.05 7.51
CA GLY A 149 15.86 12.36 8.18
C GLY A 149 14.50 12.80 8.72
N TYR A 150 13.44 11.99 8.56
CA TYR A 150 12.07 12.36 8.92
C TYR A 150 11.45 11.33 9.85
N ALA A 151 10.64 11.81 10.80
CA ALA A 151 9.79 10.96 11.64
C ALA A 151 8.78 10.21 10.77
N PHE A 152 8.12 10.93 9.86
CA PHE A 152 7.19 10.41 8.87
C PHE A 152 6.93 11.44 7.77
N VAL A 153 6.29 11.01 6.68
CA VAL A 153 5.79 11.87 5.60
C VAL A 153 4.27 11.80 5.58
N GLU A 154 3.61 12.95 5.66
CA GLU A 154 2.16 13.07 5.48
C GLU A 154 1.84 13.07 3.99
N VAL A 155 0.88 12.24 3.56
CA VAL A 155 0.49 12.10 2.16
C VAL A 155 -0.95 12.55 1.99
N TYR A 156 -1.20 13.51 1.10
CA TYR A 156 -2.53 14.09 0.88
C TYR A 156 -3.14 13.69 -0.46
N SER A 157 -4.46 13.83 -0.56
CA SER A 157 -5.27 13.42 -1.73
C SER A 157 -4.86 14.09 -3.04
N GLY A 158 -4.32 15.32 -2.98
CA GLY A 158 -3.79 16.06 -4.11
C GLY A 158 -2.33 15.78 -4.47
N GLY A 159 -1.71 14.74 -3.89
CA GLY A 159 -0.28 14.41 -4.12
C GLY A 159 0.70 15.30 -3.34
N LEU A 160 0.21 16.20 -2.50
CA LEU A 160 1.03 16.96 -1.58
C LEU A 160 1.68 16.01 -0.56
N LEU A 161 3.00 16.13 -0.44
CA LEU A 161 3.82 15.43 0.54
C LEU A 161 4.38 16.44 1.53
N LEU A 162 4.17 16.23 2.84
CA LEU A 162 4.75 17.06 3.90
C LEU A 162 5.65 16.19 4.79
N PRO A 163 6.98 16.27 4.61
CA PRO A 163 7.93 15.61 5.51
C PRO A 163 7.93 16.27 6.89
N VAL A 164 7.89 15.48 7.94
CA VAL A 164 7.91 15.93 9.33
C VAL A 164 9.20 15.46 10.00
N LEU A 165 10.00 16.38 10.52
CA LEU A 165 11.22 16.09 11.28
C LEU A 165 10.88 15.56 12.69
N ASP A 166 11.87 14.99 13.38
CA ASP A 166 11.69 14.46 14.75
C ASP A 166 11.34 15.54 15.79
N ASP A 167 11.71 16.80 15.54
CA ASP A 167 11.32 17.94 16.37
C ASP A 167 9.87 18.42 16.07
N GLY A 168 9.29 17.95 14.96
CA GLY A 168 7.97 18.31 14.47
C GLY A 168 7.96 19.39 13.39
N THR A 169 9.11 19.95 13.03
CA THR A 169 9.20 20.91 11.92
C THR A 169 8.71 20.26 10.62
N VAL A 170 7.83 20.96 9.90
CA VAL A 170 7.33 20.53 8.60
C VAL A 170 8.20 21.14 7.51
N VAL A 171 8.80 20.29 6.68
CA VAL A 171 9.63 20.75 5.55
C VAL A 171 8.71 21.15 4.40
N ARG A 172 8.94 22.35 3.86
CA ARG A 172 8.19 22.83 2.70
C ARG A 172 8.58 22.01 1.46
N PRO A 173 7.61 21.48 0.71
CA PRO A 173 7.87 20.82 -0.57
C PRO A 173 8.37 21.79 -1.64
#